data_AF-A0A7V1ZSY4-F1
#
_entry.id   AF-A0A7V1ZSY4-F1
#
_cell.length_a   1.000
_cell.length_b   1.000
_cell.length_c   1.000
_cell.angle_alpha   90.00
_cell.angle_beta   90.00
_cell.angle_gamma   90.00
#
_symmetry.space_group_name_H-M   'P 1'
#
loop_
_entity.id
_entity.type
_entity.pdbx_description
1 polymer ?
#
loop_
_entity_poly.entity_id
_entity_poly.type
_entity_poly.pdbx_seq_one_letter_code
_entity_poly.pdbx_strand_id
1 'polypeptide(L)'
;MVKQQDSPIFMTGIECPVCGTEYEVETIKVGAYIEAGRDTDFCPQERKWNNPDFQKYNPLLFFMAVCPDCFFCKEITLKFKEWKTDTAFKNDHLKNLKEKHLRELQDDDGVIRKLALNIDADKYPFQTAVIKILLGIYDEKFNSNYSNLDVGRYFLRIAWLFRENTQSHTHGDGQLASHAMRIEDIILRLSGYYEKLREEKQGLAEASVEFIKDPDFPEGDRKRELSEIYNDALSDLDTAIEKYKSAVVKLKGSIHSSSEVIEASSESLAPLEQPFNKYSSFREYLRELKAKWPEVPISEDEAMNSAANYYKAAYHGGKEISSGNQAIQVVYLIAELSRRIGEHEEARGYFGTSIKLAREYIRANKGDRSRTALARRILELATEQGELNLKMLEQRKHVPA
;
A
#
# COMPACT_ATOMS: atom_id res chain seq x y z
N MET A 1 21.69 -19.86 28.85
CA MET A 1 20.29 -20.31 28.82
C MET A 1 19.42 -19.16 29.28
N VAL A 2 18.82 -18.42 28.34
CA VAL A 2 17.86 -17.35 28.65
C VAL A 2 16.58 -18.00 29.16
N LYS A 3 16.07 -17.57 30.32
CA LYS A 3 14.84 -18.12 30.91
C LYS A 3 13.68 -17.91 29.94
N GLN A 4 13.03 -18.99 29.52
CA GLN A 4 11.84 -19.03 28.66
C GLN A 4 10.62 -18.23 29.20
N GLN A 5 10.68 -17.69 30.43
CA GLN A 5 9.56 -17.02 31.09
C GLN A 5 9.31 -15.57 30.66
N ASP A 6 10.28 -14.87 30.05
CA ASP A 6 10.16 -13.43 29.72
C ASP A 6 10.04 -13.12 28.20
N SER A 7 9.78 -14.13 27.36
CA SER A 7 9.53 -13.88 25.94
C SER A 7 8.19 -13.17 25.73
N PRO A 8 8.13 -12.05 24.98
CA PRO A 8 6.88 -11.38 24.61
C PRO A 8 6.08 -12.15 23.55
N ILE A 9 6.65 -13.24 23.02
CA ILE A 9 6.07 -14.09 21.98
C ILE A 9 5.71 -15.45 22.58
N PHE A 10 4.65 -16.06 22.07
CA PHE A 10 4.29 -17.44 22.32
C PHE A 10 3.98 -18.16 21.01
N MET A 11 4.19 -19.48 20.99
CA MET A 11 3.87 -20.32 19.84
C MET A 11 2.37 -20.68 19.87
N THR A 12 1.71 -20.58 18.73
CA THR A 12 0.36 -21.12 18.53
C THR A 12 0.38 -22.19 17.45
N GLY A 13 -0.07 -23.40 17.76
CA GLY A 13 -0.30 -24.45 16.76
C GLY A 13 -1.48 -24.11 15.84
N ILE A 14 -1.30 -24.32 14.54
CA ILE A 14 -2.31 -24.17 13.50
C ILE A 14 -2.16 -25.25 12.43
N GLU A 15 -3.26 -25.58 11.76
CA GLU A 15 -3.25 -26.47 10.59
C GLU A 15 -3.48 -25.66 9.32
N CYS A 16 -2.64 -25.86 8.30
CA CYS A 16 -2.80 -25.22 7.01
C CYS A 16 -4.06 -25.74 6.29
N PRO A 17 -5.01 -24.88 5.90
CA PRO A 17 -6.20 -25.34 5.19
C PRO A 17 -5.90 -25.85 3.77
N VAL A 18 -4.79 -25.45 3.17
CA VAL A 18 -4.42 -25.81 1.80
C VAL A 18 -3.78 -27.20 1.75
N CYS A 19 -2.67 -27.41 2.46
CA CYS A 19 -1.91 -28.67 2.40
C CYS A 19 -2.16 -29.61 3.59
N GLY A 20 -2.78 -29.14 4.68
CA GLY A 20 -3.04 -29.94 5.88
C GLY A 20 -1.86 -30.03 6.85
N THR A 21 -0.75 -29.37 6.56
CA THR A 21 0.42 -29.35 7.44
C THR A 21 0.08 -28.69 8.78
N GLU A 22 0.38 -29.37 9.88
CA GLU A 22 0.34 -28.81 11.24
C GLU A 22 1.67 -28.13 11.55
N TYR A 23 1.63 -26.90 12.06
CA TYR A 23 2.82 -26.12 12.37
C TYR A 23 2.53 -25.08 13.45
N GLU A 24 3.58 -24.51 14.03
CA GLU A 24 3.47 -23.45 15.03
C GLU A 24 3.83 -22.09 14.45
N VAL A 25 3.10 -21.06 14.87
CA VAL A 25 3.38 -19.66 14.52
C VAL A 25 3.59 -18.80 15.74
N GLU A 26 4.53 -17.87 15.62
CA GLU A 26 4.80 -16.86 16.64
C GLU A 26 3.63 -15.87 16.76
N THR A 27 3.12 -15.68 17.97
CA THR A 27 2.06 -14.73 18.29
C THR A 27 2.50 -13.82 19.44
N ILE A 28 2.18 -12.53 19.34
CA ILE A 28 2.52 -11.55 20.38
C ILE A 28 1.58 -11.70 21.57
N LYS A 29 2.13 -11.75 22.79
CA LYS A 29 1.34 -11.74 24.03
C LYS A 29 0.62 -10.40 24.19
N VAL A 30 -0.61 -10.43 24.69
CA VAL A 30 -1.36 -9.20 25.01
C VAL A 30 -0.55 -8.37 26.00
N GLY A 31 -0.34 -7.10 25.67
CA GLY A 31 0.44 -6.17 26.49
C GLY A 31 1.96 -6.32 26.37
N ALA A 32 2.48 -7.09 25.40
CA ALA A 32 3.93 -7.24 25.17
C ALA A 32 4.65 -5.95 24.78
N TYR A 33 3.93 -5.00 24.19
CA TYR A 33 4.40 -3.65 23.89
C TYR A 33 3.27 -2.64 24.14
N ILE A 34 3.66 -1.37 24.27
CA ILE A 34 2.75 -0.24 24.38
C ILE A 34 2.96 0.72 23.20
N GLU A 35 1.91 1.47 22.86
CA GLU A 35 1.92 2.54 21.85
C GLU A 35 1.73 3.87 22.58
N ALA A 36 2.63 4.86 22.39
CA ALA A 36 2.45 6.18 23.02
C ALA A 36 1.53 7.10 22.20
N GLY A 37 1.35 6.81 20.91
CA GLY A 37 0.52 7.62 20.02
C GLY A 37 0.05 6.86 18.79
N ARG A 38 -0.80 7.52 18.00
CA ARG A 38 -1.20 7.07 16.67
C ARG A 38 -1.20 8.25 15.72
N ASP A 39 -0.71 8.02 14.52
CA ASP A 39 -0.81 8.94 13.40
C ASP A 39 -2.28 9.08 12.95
N THR A 40 -2.57 10.04 12.08
CA THR A 40 -3.94 10.36 11.64
C THR A 40 -4.55 9.23 10.81
N ASP A 41 -3.76 8.38 10.16
CA ASP A 41 -4.25 7.15 9.50
C ASP A 41 -4.30 5.94 10.45
N PHE A 42 -4.17 6.18 11.75
CA PHE A 42 -4.10 5.19 12.83
C PHE A 42 -2.83 4.35 12.90
N CYS A 43 -1.78 4.68 12.16
CA CYS A 43 -0.47 4.03 12.33
C CYS A 43 0.01 4.16 13.77
N PRO A 44 0.29 3.06 14.49
CA PRO A 44 0.92 3.12 15.80
C PRO A 44 2.24 3.89 15.76
N GLN A 45 2.47 4.77 16.74
CA GLN A 45 3.69 5.56 16.88
C GLN A 45 4.35 5.26 18.23
N GLU A 46 5.67 5.48 18.30
CA GLU A 46 6.47 5.38 19.53
C GLU A 46 6.26 4.06 20.28
N ARG A 47 6.31 2.94 19.54
CA ARG A 47 6.13 1.62 20.14
C ARG A 47 7.29 1.27 21.07
N LYS A 48 6.96 0.83 22.27
CA LYS A 48 7.93 0.37 23.26
C LYS A 48 7.61 -1.06 23.68
N TRP A 49 8.50 -1.98 23.33
CA TRP A 49 8.43 -3.35 23.81
C TRP A 49 8.81 -3.41 25.29
N ASN A 50 8.11 -4.24 26.05
CA ASN A 50 8.45 -4.47 27.45
C ASN A 50 9.79 -5.21 27.58
N ASN A 51 10.08 -6.09 26.63
CA ASN A 51 11.37 -6.75 26.50
C ASN A 51 12.23 -5.97 25.46
N PRO A 52 13.33 -5.33 25.88
CA PRO A 52 14.18 -4.53 24.98
C PRO A 52 14.78 -5.30 23.81
N ASP A 53 15.00 -6.62 23.94
CA ASP A 53 15.58 -7.45 22.88
C ASP A 53 14.66 -7.51 21.64
N PHE A 54 13.38 -7.22 21.82
CA PHE A 54 12.37 -7.20 20.77
C PHE A 54 12.15 -5.82 20.17
N GLN A 55 12.82 -4.78 20.66
CA GLN A 55 12.62 -3.40 20.19
C GLN A 55 12.96 -3.22 18.70
N LYS A 56 13.83 -4.08 18.16
CA LYS A 56 14.17 -4.12 16.73
C LYS A 56 13.07 -4.69 15.82
N TYR A 57 12.07 -5.37 16.38
CA TYR A 57 11.00 -5.99 15.60
C TYR A 57 9.77 -5.10 15.53
N ASN A 58 9.23 -4.94 14.33
CA ASN A 58 7.89 -4.39 14.15
C ASN A 58 6.86 -5.51 14.48
N PRO A 59 5.83 -5.25 15.31
CA PRO A 59 4.75 -6.21 15.60
C PRO A 59 4.08 -6.84 14.36
N LEU A 60 4.06 -6.13 13.22
CA LEU A 60 3.51 -6.62 11.96
C LEU A 60 4.27 -7.83 11.40
N LEU A 61 5.50 -8.11 11.85
CA LEU A 61 6.22 -9.33 11.51
C LEU A 61 5.48 -10.61 11.94
N PHE A 62 4.69 -10.51 13.01
CA PHE A 62 3.93 -11.60 13.64
C PHE A 62 2.43 -11.53 13.31
N PHE A 63 2.04 -10.66 12.37
CA PHE A 63 0.63 -10.45 12.01
C PHE A 63 0.06 -11.56 11.12
N MET A 64 0.92 -12.21 10.33
CA MET A 64 0.55 -13.21 9.34
C MET A 64 1.17 -14.57 9.66
N ALA A 65 0.38 -15.64 9.52
CA ALA A 65 0.86 -17.01 9.50
C ALA A 65 1.26 -17.37 8.07
N VAL A 66 2.39 -18.06 7.91
CA VAL A 66 2.83 -18.64 6.63
C VAL A 66 3.08 -20.12 6.86
N CYS A 67 2.44 -20.97 6.05
CA CYS A 67 2.67 -22.40 6.08
C CYS A 67 4.11 -22.71 5.63
N PRO A 68 4.92 -23.46 6.41
CA PRO A 68 6.29 -23.77 6.03
C PRO A 68 6.39 -24.72 4.82
N ASP A 69 5.32 -25.45 4.51
CA ASP A 69 5.29 -26.47 3.46
C ASP A 69 4.81 -25.90 2.11
N CYS A 70 3.65 -25.23 2.10
CA CYS A 70 3.08 -24.70 0.85
C CYS A 70 3.10 -23.17 0.75
N PHE A 71 3.58 -22.45 1.78
CA PHE A 71 3.62 -20.97 1.83
C PHE A 71 2.26 -20.26 1.82
N PHE A 72 1.15 -20.97 1.98
CA PHE A 72 -0.16 -20.36 2.20
C PHE A 72 -0.10 -19.40 3.38
N CYS A 73 -0.60 -18.19 3.17
CA CYS A 73 -0.49 -17.10 4.12
C CYS A 73 -1.85 -16.48 4.47
N LYS A 74 -2.08 -16.25 5.77
CA LYS A 74 -3.32 -15.65 6.27
C LYS A 74 -3.06 -14.89 7.58
N GLU A 75 -3.85 -13.85 7.84
CA GLU A 75 -3.84 -13.15 9.13
C GLU A 75 -4.15 -14.10 10.28
N ILE A 76 -3.36 -14.00 11.35
CA ILE A 76 -3.54 -14.80 12.56
C ILE A 76 -4.71 -14.23 13.36
N THR A 77 -5.90 -14.79 13.12
CA THR A 77 -7.13 -14.48 13.86
C THR A 77 -7.66 -15.73 14.56
N LEU A 78 -8.52 -15.56 15.57
CA LEU A 78 -9.22 -16.69 16.18
C LEU A 78 -10.03 -17.48 15.14
N LYS A 79 -10.72 -16.76 14.24
CA LYS A 79 -11.49 -17.35 13.13
C LYS A 79 -10.62 -18.22 12.23
N PHE A 80 -9.39 -17.78 11.93
CA PHE A 80 -8.45 -18.58 11.15
C PHE A 80 -7.93 -19.79 11.92
N LYS A 81 -7.57 -19.64 13.21
CA LYS A 81 -7.14 -20.77 14.06
C LYS A 81 -8.21 -21.87 14.11
N GLU A 82 -9.48 -21.48 14.09
CA GLU A 82 -10.64 -22.37 14.13
C GLU A 82 -11.29 -22.58 12.75
N TRP A 83 -10.55 -22.41 11.64
CA TRP A 83 -11.11 -22.44 10.28
C TRP A 83 -11.92 -23.72 9.97
N LYS A 84 -11.58 -24.84 10.61
CA LYS A 84 -12.31 -26.11 10.48
C LYS A 84 -13.76 -26.03 10.93
N THR A 85 -14.10 -25.06 11.79
CA THR A 85 -15.46 -24.79 12.25
C THR A 85 -16.24 -23.87 11.31
N ASP A 86 -15.54 -23.14 10.42
CA ASP A 86 -16.16 -22.24 9.44
C ASP A 86 -16.66 -23.04 8.23
N THR A 87 -17.94 -23.40 8.27
CA THR A 87 -18.60 -24.14 7.19
C THR A 87 -18.62 -23.37 5.87
N ALA A 88 -18.76 -22.05 5.90
CA ALA A 88 -18.75 -21.23 4.68
C ALA A 88 -17.36 -21.23 4.04
N PHE A 89 -16.30 -21.05 4.84
CA PHE A 89 -14.93 -21.16 4.36
C PHE A 89 -14.63 -22.52 3.72
N LYS A 90 -14.98 -23.62 4.39
CA LYS A 90 -14.73 -24.97 3.88
C LYS A 90 -15.45 -25.27 2.57
N ASN A 91 -16.72 -24.90 2.48
CA ASN A 91 -17.57 -25.30 1.35
C ASN A 91 -17.41 -24.38 0.15
N ASP A 92 -17.32 -23.07 0.38
CA ASP A 92 -17.46 -22.07 -0.70
C ASP A 92 -16.10 -21.53 -1.16
N HIS A 93 -15.11 -21.47 -0.26
CA HIS A 93 -13.85 -20.78 -0.52
C HIS A 93 -12.67 -21.73 -0.68
N LEU A 94 -12.57 -22.74 0.18
CA LEU A 94 -11.36 -23.55 0.32
C LEU A 94 -10.98 -24.31 -0.96
N LYS A 95 -11.96 -24.89 -1.67
CA LYS A 95 -11.68 -25.69 -2.87
C LYS A 95 -10.97 -24.85 -3.94
N ASN A 96 -11.53 -23.69 -4.27
CA ASN A 96 -10.98 -22.80 -5.29
C ASN A 96 -9.65 -22.19 -4.85
N LEU A 97 -9.56 -21.78 -3.57
CA LEU A 97 -8.34 -21.26 -2.97
C LEU A 97 -7.21 -22.28 -3.09
N LYS A 98 -7.45 -23.52 -2.63
CA LYS A 98 -6.47 -24.60 -2.64
C LYS A 98 -5.99 -24.93 -4.06
N GLU A 99 -6.90 -25.04 -5.01
CA GLU A 99 -6.55 -25.33 -6.40
C GLU A 99 -5.67 -24.23 -7.01
N LYS A 100 -6.07 -22.96 -6.88
CA LYS A 100 -5.32 -21.83 -7.43
C LYS A 100 -3.96 -21.65 -6.77
N HIS A 101 -3.92 -21.74 -5.43
CA HIS A 101 -2.68 -21.63 -4.66
C HIS A 101 -1.68 -22.72 -5.04
N LEU A 102 -2.09 -23.99 -5.07
CA LEU A 102 -1.19 -25.09 -5.41
C LEU A 102 -0.74 -25.02 -6.87
N ARG A 103 -1.60 -24.57 -7.79
CA ARG A 103 -1.21 -24.33 -9.19
C ARG A 103 -0.15 -23.25 -9.30
N GLU A 104 -0.34 -22.12 -8.62
CA GLU A 104 0.64 -21.02 -8.61
C GLU A 104 1.97 -21.46 -7.97
N LEU A 105 1.93 -22.28 -6.92
CA LEU A 105 3.14 -22.79 -6.27
C LEU A 105 3.94 -23.76 -7.16
N GLN A 106 3.27 -24.46 -8.08
CA GLN A 106 3.91 -25.34 -9.06
C GLN A 106 4.63 -24.58 -10.17
N ASP A 107 4.28 -23.31 -10.41
CA ASP A 107 5.03 -22.45 -11.32
C ASP A 107 6.34 -22.00 -10.66
N ASP A 108 7.47 -22.41 -11.22
CA ASP A 108 8.80 -22.04 -10.73
C ASP A 108 9.05 -20.52 -10.82
N ASP A 109 8.35 -19.82 -11.71
CA ASP A 109 8.41 -18.38 -11.87
C ASP A 109 7.17 -17.68 -11.24
N GLY A 110 6.33 -18.43 -10.52
CA GLY A 110 5.12 -17.97 -9.84
C GLY A 110 5.39 -16.98 -8.70
N VAL A 111 4.42 -16.10 -8.44
CA VAL A 111 4.51 -15.01 -7.45
C VAL A 111 4.71 -15.56 -6.04
N ILE A 112 4.00 -16.64 -5.68
CA ILE A 112 4.10 -17.27 -4.35
C ILE A 112 5.52 -17.75 -4.09
N ARG A 113 6.13 -18.45 -5.04
CA ARG A 113 7.50 -18.98 -4.88
C ARG A 113 8.52 -17.84 -4.77
N LYS A 114 8.38 -16.79 -5.57
CA LYS A 114 9.25 -15.60 -5.48
C LYS A 114 9.16 -14.88 -4.15
N LEU A 115 7.97 -14.80 -3.56
CA LEU A 115 7.75 -14.26 -2.23
C LEU A 115 8.33 -15.17 -1.14
N ALA A 116 7.89 -16.42 -1.14
CA ALA A 116 8.19 -17.40 -0.11
C ALA A 116 9.69 -17.66 0.10
N LEU A 117 10.45 -17.81 -0.99
CA LEU A 117 11.88 -18.12 -0.93
C LEU A 117 12.74 -17.00 -0.35
N ASN A 118 12.16 -15.82 -0.13
CA ASN A 118 12.85 -14.64 0.41
C ASN A 118 12.40 -14.29 1.84
N ILE A 119 11.63 -15.16 2.50
CA ILE A 119 11.28 -15.02 3.92
C ILE A 119 12.48 -15.41 4.79
N ASP A 120 12.99 -14.43 5.54
CA ASP A 120 14.04 -14.63 6.56
C ASP A 120 13.88 -13.53 7.62
N ALA A 121 13.13 -13.85 8.68
CA ALA A 121 12.77 -12.90 9.72
C ALA A 121 13.98 -12.49 10.60
N ASP A 122 15.00 -13.34 10.68
CA ASP A 122 16.19 -13.09 11.48
C ASP A 122 17.13 -12.12 10.77
N LYS A 123 17.32 -12.31 9.47
CA LYS A 123 18.19 -11.46 8.65
C LYS A 123 17.50 -10.20 8.14
N TYR A 124 16.23 -10.31 7.74
CA TYR A 124 15.47 -9.24 7.09
C TYR A 124 14.06 -9.10 7.69
N PRO A 125 13.93 -8.65 8.95
CA PRO A 125 12.64 -8.59 9.64
C PRO A 125 11.63 -7.66 8.95
N PHE A 126 12.07 -6.50 8.47
CA PHE A 126 11.21 -5.54 7.75
C PHE A 126 10.71 -6.14 6.43
N GLN A 127 11.62 -6.63 5.60
CA GLN A 127 11.33 -7.21 4.28
C GLN A 127 10.41 -8.43 4.43
N THR A 128 10.68 -9.27 5.42
CA THR A 128 9.85 -10.43 5.75
C THR A 128 8.43 -10.02 6.13
N ALA A 129 8.24 -8.97 6.94
CA ALA A 129 6.90 -8.48 7.26
C ALA A 129 6.13 -8.03 6.00
N VAL A 130 6.79 -7.30 5.09
CA VAL A 130 6.20 -6.89 3.80
C VAL A 130 5.84 -8.11 2.95
N ILE A 131 6.78 -9.06 2.78
CA ILE A 131 6.57 -10.30 1.99
C ILE A 131 5.40 -11.12 2.54
N LYS A 132 5.32 -11.30 3.86
CA LYS A 132 4.22 -12.04 4.50
C LYS A 132 2.87 -11.37 4.22
N ILE A 133 2.77 -10.05 4.33
CA ILE A 133 1.52 -9.34 4.04
C ILE A 133 1.16 -9.43 2.55
N LEU A 134 2.15 -9.32 1.66
CA LEU A 134 1.96 -9.53 0.22
C LEU A 134 1.46 -10.94 -0.12
N LEU A 135 2.03 -11.98 0.48
CA LEU A 135 1.53 -13.35 0.33
C LEU A 135 0.07 -13.46 0.76
N GLY A 136 -0.29 -12.89 1.91
CA GLY A 136 -1.68 -12.93 2.37
C GLY A 136 -2.66 -12.14 1.50
N ILE A 137 -2.23 -11.03 0.89
CA ILE A 137 -3.02 -10.32 -0.13
C ILE A 137 -3.21 -11.23 -1.34
N TYR A 138 -2.13 -11.85 -1.83
CA TYR A 138 -2.17 -12.71 -3.01
C TYR A 138 -3.11 -13.90 -2.80
N ASP A 139 -3.02 -14.57 -1.64
CA ASP A 139 -3.89 -15.68 -1.26
C ASP A 139 -5.34 -15.27 -1.06
N GLU A 140 -5.59 -14.11 -0.43
CA GLU A 140 -6.95 -13.58 -0.27
C GLU A 140 -7.63 -13.39 -1.62
N LYS A 141 -6.90 -12.92 -2.64
CA LYS A 141 -7.41 -12.67 -3.98
C LYS A 141 -7.73 -13.92 -4.80
N PHE A 142 -7.33 -15.12 -4.37
CA PHE A 142 -7.80 -16.35 -5.00
C PHE A 142 -9.28 -16.63 -4.73
N ASN A 143 -9.83 -16.06 -3.67
CA ASN A 143 -11.26 -16.10 -3.39
C ASN A 143 -12.02 -15.25 -4.41
N SER A 144 -13.04 -15.82 -5.06
CA SER A 144 -13.87 -15.09 -6.04
C SER A 144 -14.61 -13.89 -5.44
N ASN A 145 -14.90 -13.93 -4.13
CA ASN A 145 -15.51 -12.83 -3.37
C ASN A 145 -14.58 -12.44 -2.22
N TYR A 146 -13.34 -12.08 -2.54
CA TYR A 146 -12.37 -11.62 -1.55
C TYR A 146 -12.81 -10.32 -0.86
N SER A 147 -12.35 -10.11 0.36
CA SER A 147 -12.68 -8.94 1.17
C SER A 147 -11.83 -7.74 0.75
N ASN A 148 -12.42 -6.78 0.04
CA ASN A 148 -11.76 -5.51 -0.30
C ASN A 148 -11.33 -4.78 0.97
N LEU A 149 -12.12 -4.87 2.03
CA LEU A 149 -11.82 -4.29 3.32
C LEU A 149 -10.52 -4.86 3.91
N ASP A 150 -10.35 -6.18 3.87
CA ASP A 150 -9.14 -6.83 4.40
C ASP A 150 -7.92 -6.52 3.54
N VAL A 151 -8.07 -6.57 2.20
CA VAL A 151 -6.99 -6.25 1.27
C VAL A 151 -6.53 -4.80 1.44
N GLY A 152 -7.46 -3.84 1.54
CA GLY A 152 -7.12 -2.44 1.79
C GLY A 152 -6.39 -2.23 3.12
N ARG A 153 -6.82 -2.96 4.15
CA ARG A 153 -6.21 -2.95 5.49
C ARG A 153 -4.84 -3.64 5.52
N TYR A 154 -4.53 -4.54 4.60
CA TYR A 154 -3.20 -5.12 4.42
C TYR A 154 -2.26 -4.16 3.70
N PHE A 155 -2.71 -3.52 2.63
CA PHE A 155 -1.93 -2.47 1.96
C PHE A 155 -1.61 -1.29 2.90
N LEU A 156 -2.56 -0.89 3.76
CA LEU A 156 -2.31 0.16 4.76
C LEU A 156 -1.18 -0.23 5.72
N ARG A 157 -1.09 -1.50 6.12
CA ARG A 157 0.01 -1.98 6.98
C ARG A 157 1.36 -2.02 6.24
N ILE A 158 1.36 -2.30 4.95
CA ILE A 158 2.57 -2.17 4.12
C ILE A 158 3.02 -0.71 4.05
N ALA A 159 2.08 0.23 3.90
CA ALA A 159 2.39 1.67 3.96
C ALA A 159 3.04 2.05 5.31
N TRP A 160 2.48 1.58 6.43
CA TRP A 160 3.06 1.81 7.76
C TRP A 160 4.47 1.23 7.90
N LEU A 161 4.71 0.02 7.37
CA LEU A 161 6.05 -0.58 7.35
C LEU A 161 7.03 0.31 6.59
N PHE A 162 6.68 0.80 5.39
CA PHE A 162 7.54 1.71 4.63
C PHE A 162 7.81 3.03 5.36
N ARG A 163 6.79 3.59 6.02
CA ARG A 163 6.90 4.84 6.78
C ARG A 163 7.93 4.72 7.90
N GLU A 164 7.78 3.71 8.74
CA GLU A 164 8.66 3.51 9.89
C GLU A 164 10.10 3.23 9.48
N ASN A 165 10.28 2.47 8.40
CA ASN A 165 11.60 2.20 7.83
C ASN A 165 12.30 3.46 7.32
N THR A 166 11.53 4.48 6.93
CA THR A 166 12.05 5.80 6.53
C THR A 166 12.37 6.67 7.75
N GLN A 167 11.62 6.53 8.84
CA GLN A 167 11.76 7.32 10.07
C GLN A 167 12.86 6.81 11.01
N SER A 168 13.15 5.50 11.05
CA SER A 168 14.15 4.91 11.95
C SER A 168 15.60 5.39 11.72
N HIS A 169 15.88 6.11 10.62
CA HIS A 169 17.18 6.71 10.32
C HIS A 169 17.29 8.20 10.71
N THR A 170 16.30 8.76 11.41
CA THR A 170 16.21 10.21 11.70
C THR A 170 16.85 10.66 13.03
N HIS A 171 17.58 9.79 13.73
CA HIS A 171 18.36 10.20 14.92
C HIS A 171 19.85 10.30 14.57
N GLY A 172 20.30 11.49 14.13
CA GLY A 172 21.72 11.82 13.94
C GLY A 172 21.97 12.85 12.86
N ASP A 173 21.77 12.47 11.59
CA ASP A 173 22.07 13.30 10.39
C ASP A 173 20.91 13.31 9.36
N GLY A 174 19.71 12.87 9.79
CA GLY A 174 18.63 12.41 8.90
C GLY A 174 17.82 13.46 8.12
N GLN A 175 18.09 14.76 8.22
CA GLN A 175 17.37 15.75 7.39
C GLN A 175 17.77 15.69 5.92
N LEU A 176 19.06 15.49 5.63
CA LEU A 176 19.57 15.40 4.26
C LEU A 176 19.14 14.08 3.59
N ALA A 177 19.20 12.96 4.30
CA ALA A 177 18.70 11.68 3.82
C ALA A 177 17.17 11.70 3.61
N SER A 178 16.41 12.28 4.52
CA SER A 178 14.95 12.45 4.36
C SER A 178 14.59 13.35 3.17
N HIS A 179 15.34 14.44 2.95
CA HIS A 179 15.19 15.27 1.77
C HIS A 179 15.58 14.52 0.50
N ALA A 180 16.67 13.75 0.50
CA ALA A 180 17.09 12.93 -0.63
C ALA A 180 16.03 11.89 -1.00
N MET A 181 15.48 11.16 -0.01
CA MET A 181 14.40 10.20 -0.22
C MET A 181 13.13 10.86 -0.77
N ARG A 182 12.77 12.05 -0.26
CA ARG A 182 11.62 12.81 -0.78
C ARG A 182 11.86 13.28 -2.22
N ILE A 183 13.08 13.66 -2.54
CA ILE A 183 13.48 14.05 -3.89
C ILE A 183 13.43 12.85 -4.85
N GLU A 184 13.93 11.68 -4.44
CA GLU A 184 13.84 10.44 -5.21
C GLU A 184 12.38 10.04 -5.48
N ASP A 185 11.52 10.14 -4.46
CA ASP A 185 10.09 9.89 -4.58
C ASP A 185 9.42 10.86 -5.58
N ILE A 186 9.78 12.14 -5.53
CA ILE A 186 9.33 13.13 -6.54
C ILE A 186 9.82 12.74 -7.95
N ILE A 187 11.07 12.31 -8.12
CA ILE A 187 11.58 11.86 -9.42
C ILE A 187 10.83 10.63 -9.92
N LEU A 188 10.52 9.68 -9.04
CA LEU A 188 9.73 8.50 -9.38
C LEU A 188 8.34 8.90 -9.86
N ARG A 189 7.66 9.82 -9.17
CA ARG A 189 6.36 10.36 -9.62
C ARG A 189 6.46 11.04 -10.99
N LEU A 190 7.47 11.89 -11.21
CA LEU A 190 7.72 12.53 -12.50
C LEU A 190 7.95 11.48 -13.61
N SER A 191 8.68 10.42 -13.31
CA SER A 191 8.90 9.32 -14.26
C SER A 191 7.60 8.57 -14.56
N GLY A 192 6.74 8.37 -13.56
CA GLY A 192 5.41 7.78 -13.76
C GLY A 192 4.49 8.66 -14.62
N TYR A 193 4.52 9.98 -14.42
CA TYR A 193 3.77 10.91 -15.26
C TYR A 193 4.23 10.90 -16.72
N TYR A 194 5.53 10.70 -16.98
CA TYR A 194 6.04 10.51 -18.35
C TYR A 194 5.38 9.32 -19.05
N GLU A 195 5.37 8.14 -18.41
CA GLU A 195 4.79 6.93 -19.02
C GLU A 195 3.29 7.12 -19.27
N LYS A 196 2.56 7.73 -18.32
CA LYS A 196 1.15 8.05 -18.51
C LYS A 196 0.91 9.01 -19.67
N LEU A 197 1.70 10.09 -19.78
CA LEU A 197 1.62 11.04 -20.91
C LEU A 197 1.87 10.35 -22.25
N ARG A 198 2.81 9.41 -22.28
CA ARG A 198 3.15 8.62 -23.46
C ARG A 198 2.00 7.70 -23.87
N GLU A 199 1.36 7.02 -22.92
CA GLU A 199 0.18 6.18 -23.15
C GLU A 199 -1.02 7.01 -23.68
N GLU A 200 -1.33 8.13 -23.06
CA GLU A 200 -2.43 9.01 -23.48
C GLU A 200 -2.19 9.58 -24.88
N LYS A 201 -0.95 9.95 -25.21
CA LYS A 201 -0.57 10.38 -26.56
C LYS A 201 -0.74 9.28 -27.60
N GLN A 202 -0.41 8.03 -27.25
CA GLN A 202 -0.65 6.88 -28.12
C GLN A 202 -2.15 6.67 -28.37
N GLY A 203 -2.98 6.77 -27.32
CA GLY A 203 -4.43 6.71 -27.44
C GLY A 203 -5.00 7.84 -28.32
N LEU A 204 -4.47 9.06 -28.20
CA LEU A 204 -4.85 10.18 -29.06
C LEU A 204 -4.47 9.93 -30.52
N ALA A 205 -3.30 9.36 -30.79
CA ALA A 205 -2.87 9.00 -32.14
C ALA A 205 -3.82 7.95 -32.76
N GLU A 206 -4.17 6.91 -32.01
CA GLU A 206 -5.12 5.87 -32.45
C GLU A 206 -6.51 6.47 -32.73
N ALA A 207 -7.05 7.26 -31.81
CA ALA A 207 -8.33 7.94 -31.98
C ALA A 207 -8.34 8.89 -33.19
N SER A 208 -7.23 9.59 -33.45
CA SER A 208 -7.12 10.47 -34.62
C SER A 208 -7.19 9.69 -35.94
N VAL A 209 -6.56 8.51 -35.99
CA VAL A 209 -6.59 7.61 -37.15
C VAL A 209 -7.99 7.04 -37.37
N GLU A 210 -8.68 6.65 -36.29
CA GLU A 210 -10.07 6.17 -36.37
C GLU A 210 -11.01 7.27 -36.86
N PHE A 211 -10.90 8.48 -36.32
CA PHE A 211 -11.71 9.63 -36.72
C PHE A 211 -11.55 9.98 -38.22
N ILE A 212 -10.32 9.91 -38.76
CA ILE A 212 -10.04 10.15 -40.19
C ILE A 212 -10.58 9.02 -41.08
N LYS A 213 -10.73 7.81 -40.54
CA LYS A 213 -11.29 6.64 -41.23
C LYS A 213 -12.82 6.58 -41.21
N ASP A 214 -13.48 7.47 -40.46
CA ASP A 214 -14.93 7.51 -40.37
C ASP A 214 -15.57 7.72 -41.76
N PRO A 215 -16.60 6.93 -42.14
CA PRO A 215 -17.28 7.07 -43.44
C PRO A 215 -17.91 8.45 -43.67
N ASP A 216 -18.29 9.16 -42.60
CA ASP A 216 -18.89 10.49 -42.66
C ASP A 216 -17.83 11.62 -42.71
N PHE A 217 -16.54 11.26 -42.70
CA PHE A 217 -15.45 12.23 -42.72
C PHE A 217 -15.28 12.87 -44.12
N PRO A 218 -15.03 14.20 -44.22
CA PRO A 218 -14.88 14.88 -45.51
C PRO A 218 -13.75 14.28 -46.35
N GLU A 219 -14.06 13.77 -47.54
CA GLU A 219 -13.09 13.22 -48.51
C GLU A 219 -12.29 14.33 -49.24
N GLY A 220 -11.18 13.95 -49.88
CA GLY A 220 -10.36 14.85 -50.70
C GLY A 220 -9.41 15.75 -49.91
N ASP A 221 -9.21 17.00 -50.38
CA ASP A 221 -8.17 17.91 -49.86
C ASP A 221 -8.34 18.24 -48.36
N ARG A 222 -9.58 18.30 -47.87
CA ARG A 222 -9.87 18.54 -46.43
C ARG A 222 -9.41 17.39 -45.54
N LYS A 223 -9.50 16.14 -46.01
CA LYS A 223 -9.01 14.97 -45.28
C LYS A 223 -7.52 15.05 -45.07
N ARG A 224 -6.82 15.42 -46.14
CA ARG A 224 -5.38 15.58 -46.15
C ARG A 224 -4.93 16.72 -45.24
N GLU A 225 -5.55 17.89 -45.36
CA GLU A 225 -5.25 19.07 -44.53
C GLU A 225 -5.44 18.78 -43.04
N LEU A 226 -6.56 18.16 -42.65
CA LEU A 226 -6.80 17.79 -41.25
C LEU A 226 -5.82 16.71 -40.76
N SER A 227 -5.49 15.73 -41.61
CA SER A 227 -4.49 14.71 -41.26
C SER A 227 -3.10 15.32 -41.03
N GLU A 228 -2.71 16.29 -41.86
CA GLU A 228 -1.46 17.04 -41.71
C GLU A 228 -1.46 17.82 -40.38
N ILE A 229 -2.55 18.53 -40.06
CA ILE A 229 -2.70 19.26 -38.78
C ILE A 229 -2.57 18.32 -37.56
N TYR A 230 -3.24 17.16 -37.57
CA TYR A 230 -3.16 16.22 -36.46
C TYR A 230 -1.76 15.61 -36.31
N ASN A 231 -1.12 15.26 -37.42
CA ASN A 231 0.24 14.70 -37.40
C ASN A 231 1.26 15.72 -36.88
N ASP A 232 1.14 16.98 -37.30
CA ASP A 232 2.00 18.06 -36.82
C ASP A 232 1.82 18.27 -35.31
N ALA A 233 0.58 18.36 -34.83
CA ALA A 233 0.29 18.50 -33.40
C ALA A 233 0.79 17.30 -32.56
N LEU A 234 0.66 16.07 -33.09
CA LEU A 234 1.19 14.87 -32.44
C LEU A 234 2.72 14.85 -32.43
N SER A 235 3.38 15.39 -33.45
CA SER A 235 4.84 15.52 -33.53
C SER A 235 5.39 16.56 -32.54
N ASP A 236 4.71 17.70 -32.41
CA ASP A 236 5.02 18.73 -31.41
C ASP A 236 4.88 18.17 -29.98
N LEU A 237 3.82 17.40 -29.74
CA LEU A 237 3.58 16.74 -28.46
C LEU A 237 4.68 15.70 -28.17
N ASP A 238 5.11 14.92 -29.16
CA ASP A 238 6.20 13.95 -29.02
C ASP A 238 7.52 14.65 -28.63
N THR A 239 7.81 15.78 -29.27
CA THR A 239 8.98 16.61 -28.96
C THR A 239 8.93 17.15 -27.53
N ALA A 240 7.76 17.57 -27.04
CA ALA A 240 7.58 18.03 -25.66
C ALA A 240 7.76 16.89 -24.64
N ILE A 241 7.21 15.71 -24.94
CA ILE A 241 7.34 14.49 -24.11
C ILE A 241 8.80 14.05 -23.99
N GLU A 242 9.57 14.05 -25.09
CA GLU A 242 10.99 13.69 -25.04
C GLU A 242 11.84 14.76 -24.32
N LYS A 243 11.50 16.05 -24.44
CA LYS A 243 12.12 17.10 -23.61
C LYS A 243 11.86 16.89 -22.13
N TYR A 244 10.62 16.55 -21.75
CA TYR A 244 10.25 16.22 -20.37
C TYR A 244 11.08 15.04 -19.84
N LYS A 245 11.16 13.95 -20.61
CA LYS A 245 11.98 12.78 -20.29
C LYS A 245 13.44 13.14 -20.06
N SER A 246 14.03 13.88 -20.98
CA SER A 246 15.43 14.33 -20.88
C SER A 246 15.67 15.16 -19.62
N ALA A 247 14.74 16.07 -19.28
CA ALA A 247 14.80 16.86 -18.06
C ALA A 247 14.74 15.99 -16.79
N VAL A 248 13.84 15.01 -16.74
CA VAL A 248 13.72 14.07 -15.62
C VAL A 248 14.97 13.19 -15.48
N VAL A 249 15.52 12.69 -16.58
CA VAL A 249 16.78 11.92 -16.58
C VAL A 249 17.96 12.76 -16.09
N LYS A 250 18.06 14.02 -16.55
CA LYS A 250 19.11 14.95 -16.12
C LYS A 250 18.99 15.28 -14.63
N LEU A 251 17.77 15.49 -14.14
CA LEU A 251 17.48 15.70 -12.73
C LEU A 251 17.91 14.47 -11.90
N LYS A 252 17.51 13.26 -12.33
CA LYS A 252 17.92 12.00 -11.72
C LYS A 252 19.43 11.84 -11.65
N GLY A 253 20.14 12.12 -12.75
CA GLY A 253 21.60 12.07 -12.79
C GLY A 253 22.27 13.07 -11.86
N SER A 254 21.73 14.30 -11.75
CA SER A 254 22.26 15.36 -10.87
C SER A 254 22.06 15.03 -9.38
N ILE A 255 21.00 14.31 -9.05
CA ILE A 255 20.71 13.87 -7.68
C ILE A 255 21.53 12.64 -7.33
N HIS A 256 21.72 11.70 -8.27
CA HIS A 256 22.58 10.54 -8.05
C HIS A 256 24.02 10.95 -7.72
N SER A 257 24.59 11.89 -8.48
CA SER A 257 25.92 12.44 -8.20
C SER A 257 26.01 13.23 -6.88
N SER A 258 24.87 13.76 -6.39
CA SER A 258 24.79 14.41 -5.08
C SER A 258 24.59 13.39 -3.95
N SER A 259 23.92 12.26 -4.23
CA SER A 259 23.67 11.17 -3.28
C SER A 259 24.94 10.38 -2.99
N GLU A 260 25.80 10.14 -3.99
CA GLU A 260 27.13 9.53 -3.80
C GLU A 260 28.00 10.33 -2.81
N VAL A 261 27.85 11.66 -2.77
CA VAL A 261 28.55 12.55 -1.83
C VAL A 261 27.96 12.47 -0.41
N ILE A 262 26.66 12.19 -0.28
CA ILE A 262 25.96 12.05 1.00
C ILE A 262 26.20 10.65 1.60
N GLU A 263 26.17 9.59 0.78
CA GLU A 263 26.43 8.21 1.20
C GLU A 263 27.85 8.00 1.75
N ALA A 264 28.83 8.73 1.24
CA ALA A 264 30.20 8.73 1.78
C ALA A 264 30.29 9.26 3.23
N SER A 265 29.22 9.85 3.75
CA SER A 265 29.15 10.43 5.10
C SER A 265 28.15 9.74 6.04
N SER A 266 27.34 8.78 5.58
CA SER A 266 26.35 8.08 6.42
C SER A 266 26.63 6.58 6.52
N GLU A 267 27.01 6.08 7.69
CA GLU A 267 27.36 4.67 7.91
C GLU A 267 26.19 3.67 7.88
N SER A 268 24.95 4.07 7.50
CA SER A 268 23.86 3.09 7.33
C SER A 268 22.91 3.43 6.18
N LEU A 269 22.90 2.62 5.12
CA LEU A 269 21.87 2.65 4.08
C LEU A 269 20.50 2.25 4.67
N ALA A 270 19.42 2.87 4.19
CA ALA A 270 18.06 2.49 4.57
C ALA A 270 17.76 1.03 4.13
N PRO A 271 16.98 0.22 4.89
CA PRO A 271 16.72 -1.19 4.57
C PRO A 271 16.10 -1.48 3.20
N LEU A 272 15.49 -0.48 2.56
CA LEU A 272 15.00 -0.60 1.18
C LEU A 272 16.12 -0.67 0.15
N GLU A 273 17.25 -0.03 0.44
CA GLU A 273 18.43 0.07 -0.43
C GLU A 273 19.57 -0.86 0.01
N GLN A 274 19.42 -1.54 1.15
CA GLN A 274 20.35 -2.58 1.57
C GLN A 274 20.25 -3.81 0.64
N PRO A 275 21.38 -4.49 0.36
CA PRO A 275 21.40 -5.75 -0.38
C PRO A 275 20.40 -6.76 0.20
N PHE A 276 19.62 -7.37 -0.67
CA PHE A 276 18.57 -8.31 -0.28
C PHE A 276 18.73 -9.62 -1.02
N ASN A 277 19.29 -10.62 -0.35
CA ASN A 277 19.62 -11.92 -0.95
C ASN A 277 20.48 -11.77 -2.21
N LYS A 278 19.91 -12.11 -3.38
CA LYS A 278 20.58 -12.00 -4.68
C LYS A 278 20.34 -10.65 -5.38
N TYR A 279 19.53 -9.79 -4.79
CA TYR A 279 19.13 -8.50 -5.33
C TYR A 279 20.02 -7.40 -4.77
N SER A 280 20.28 -6.36 -5.58
CA SER A 280 21.04 -5.18 -5.17
C SER A 280 20.34 -4.46 -4.03
N SER A 281 19.00 -4.49 -4.01
CA SER A 281 18.21 -3.98 -2.91
C SER A 281 16.82 -4.62 -2.79
N PHE A 282 16.16 -4.42 -1.64
CA PHE A 282 14.77 -4.88 -1.48
C PHE A 282 13.83 -4.14 -2.44
N ARG A 283 14.11 -2.88 -2.77
CA ARG A 283 13.35 -2.13 -3.76
C ARG A 283 13.48 -2.74 -5.16
N GLU A 284 14.68 -3.18 -5.57
CA GLU A 284 14.87 -3.90 -6.83
C GLU A 284 14.05 -5.20 -6.86
N TYR A 285 14.10 -5.98 -5.78
CA TYR A 285 13.28 -7.19 -5.64
C TYR A 285 11.78 -6.90 -5.83
N LEU A 286 11.25 -5.85 -5.20
CA LEU A 286 9.84 -5.48 -5.35
C LEU A 286 9.51 -5.00 -6.78
N ARG A 287 10.43 -4.30 -7.48
CA ARG A 287 10.24 -3.90 -8.88
C ARG A 287 10.14 -5.12 -9.81
N GLU A 288 11.02 -6.10 -9.64
CA GLU A 288 10.94 -7.35 -10.40
C GLU A 288 9.63 -8.10 -10.13
N LEU A 289 9.19 -8.13 -8.87
CA LEU A 289 7.93 -8.76 -8.52
C LEU A 289 6.74 -8.00 -9.12
N LYS A 290 6.79 -6.67 -9.12
CA LYS A 290 5.74 -5.79 -9.69
C LYS A 290 5.54 -6.02 -11.19
N ALA A 291 6.61 -6.33 -11.93
CA ALA A 291 6.51 -6.69 -13.35
C ALA A 291 5.62 -7.92 -13.60
N LYS A 292 5.49 -8.81 -12.60
CA LYS A 292 4.62 -9.99 -12.65
C LYS A 292 3.28 -9.77 -11.97
N TRP A 293 3.28 -8.99 -10.91
CA TRP A 293 2.09 -8.66 -10.13
C TRP A 293 1.99 -7.14 -9.95
N PRO A 294 1.25 -6.43 -10.83
CA PRO A 294 1.25 -4.97 -10.88
C PRO A 294 0.85 -4.24 -9.60
N GLU A 295 0.16 -4.91 -8.67
CA GLU A 295 -0.29 -4.32 -7.41
C GLU A 295 0.76 -4.32 -6.30
N VAL A 296 1.92 -4.94 -6.52
CA VAL A 296 3.04 -4.87 -5.57
C VAL A 296 3.46 -3.41 -5.40
N PRO A 297 3.36 -2.85 -4.17
CA PRO A 297 3.76 -1.48 -3.92
C PRO A 297 5.27 -1.42 -3.70
N ILE A 298 5.93 -0.46 -4.35
CA ILE A 298 7.37 -0.20 -4.17
C ILE A 298 7.66 1.00 -3.25
N SER A 299 6.63 1.67 -2.76
CA SER A 299 6.71 2.82 -1.86
C SER A 299 5.50 2.92 -0.92
N GLU A 300 5.60 3.80 0.09
CA GLU A 300 4.49 4.14 0.97
C GLU A 300 3.29 4.70 0.19
N ASP A 301 3.52 5.63 -0.73
CA ASP A 301 2.48 6.26 -1.55
C ASP A 301 1.70 5.24 -2.39
N GLU A 302 2.40 4.30 -3.03
CA GLU A 302 1.74 3.24 -3.80
C GLU A 302 0.91 2.32 -2.90
N ALA A 303 1.42 1.96 -1.71
CA ALA A 303 0.68 1.17 -0.75
C ALA A 303 -0.55 1.92 -0.21
N MET A 304 -0.44 3.22 0.08
CA MET A 304 -1.57 4.06 0.50
C MET A 304 -2.61 4.20 -0.61
N ASN A 305 -2.18 4.38 -1.86
CA ASN A 305 -3.08 4.44 -3.00
C ASN A 305 -3.86 3.13 -3.18
N SER A 306 -3.18 1.97 -3.13
CA SER A 306 -3.83 0.66 -3.15
C SER A 306 -4.81 0.51 -1.99
N ALA A 307 -4.41 0.87 -0.76
CA ALA A 307 -5.29 0.84 0.40
C ALA A 307 -6.55 1.69 0.22
N ALA A 308 -6.41 2.93 -0.24
CA ALA A 308 -7.53 3.84 -0.49
C ALA A 308 -8.50 3.27 -1.54
N ASN A 309 -7.99 2.72 -2.64
CA ASN A 309 -8.81 2.14 -3.70
C ASN A 309 -9.61 0.93 -3.21
N TYR A 310 -8.99 0.04 -2.43
CA TYR A 310 -9.68 -1.10 -1.85
C TYR A 310 -10.70 -0.69 -0.78
N TYR A 311 -10.41 0.31 0.05
CA TYR A 311 -11.41 0.84 0.98
C TYR A 311 -12.60 1.48 0.26
N LYS A 312 -12.39 2.20 -0.84
CA LYS A 312 -13.47 2.72 -1.69
C LYS A 312 -14.30 1.60 -2.28
N ALA A 313 -13.66 0.56 -2.82
CA ALA A 313 -14.35 -0.61 -3.36
C ALA A 313 -15.21 -1.30 -2.29
N ALA A 314 -14.68 -1.49 -1.07
CA ALA A 314 -15.42 -2.05 0.05
C ALA A 314 -16.63 -1.18 0.45
N TYR A 315 -16.45 0.14 0.46
CA TYR A 315 -17.49 1.10 0.84
C TYR A 315 -18.62 1.17 -0.18
N HIS A 316 -18.31 1.27 -1.47
CA HIS A 316 -19.30 1.34 -2.54
C HIS A 316 -19.94 -0.04 -2.83
N GLY A 317 -19.24 -1.13 -2.54
CA GLY A 317 -19.76 -2.48 -2.67
C GLY A 317 -20.85 -2.86 -1.65
N GLY A 318 -20.94 -2.12 -0.53
CA GLY A 318 -22.05 -2.16 0.44
C GLY A 318 -22.23 -3.44 1.27
N LYS A 319 -21.55 -4.54 0.95
CA LYS A 319 -21.70 -5.85 1.62
C LYS A 319 -20.71 -6.08 2.76
N GLU A 320 -19.54 -5.44 2.72
CA GLU A 320 -18.42 -5.73 3.62
C GLU A 320 -18.39 -4.85 4.87
N ILE A 321 -19.08 -3.71 4.82
CA ILE A 321 -18.99 -2.67 5.86
C ILE A 321 -20.29 -2.62 6.65
N SER A 322 -20.20 -2.97 7.93
CA SER A 322 -21.30 -2.80 8.88
C SER A 322 -21.54 -1.32 9.20
N SER A 323 -22.80 -0.98 9.45
CA SER A 323 -23.20 0.39 9.82
C SER A 323 -22.59 0.80 11.17
N GLY A 324 -22.41 2.12 11.35
CA GLY A 324 -21.85 2.69 12.58
C GLY A 324 -20.34 2.81 12.54
N ASN A 325 -19.65 2.36 13.60
CA ASN A 325 -18.23 2.62 13.81
C ASN A 325 -17.33 2.16 12.66
N GLN A 326 -17.61 0.98 12.07
CA GLN A 326 -16.80 0.46 10.95
C GLN A 326 -16.95 1.35 9.70
N ALA A 327 -18.19 1.71 9.34
CA ALA A 327 -18.44 2.64 8.25
C ALA A 327 -17.78 4.01 8.46
N ILE A 328 -17.90 4.58 9.67
CA ILE A 328 -17.27 5.85 10.02
C ILE A 328 -15.74 5.77 9.86
N GLN A 329 -15.13 4.69 10.35
CA GLN A 329 -13.69 4.49 10.27
C GLN A 329 -13.20 4.31 8.83
N VAL A 330 -13.88 3.51 8.02
CA VAL A 330 -13.48 3.30 6.62
C VAL A 330 -13.62 4.59 5.81
N VAL A 331 -14.74 5.31 5.96
CA VAL A 331 -14.93 6.60 5.25
C VAL A 331 -13.88 7.63 5.66
N TYR A 332 -13.52 7.68 6.94
CA TYR A 332 -12.42 8.52 7.41
C TYR A 332 -11.07 8.10 6.80
N LEU A 333 -10.76 6.80 6.79
CA LEU A 333 -9.52 6.30 6.20
C LEU A 333 -9.42 6.62 4.71
N ILE A 334 -10.52 6.49 3.95
CA ILE A 334 -10.54 6.92 2.55
C ILE A 334 -10.17 8.40 2.45
N ALA A 335 -10.79 9.26 3.27
CA ALA A 335 -10.51 10.69 3.26
C ALA A 335 -9.04 11.01 3.58
N GLU A 336 -8.51 10.41 4.65
CA GLU A 336 -7.16 10.69 5.13
C GLU A 336 -6.09 10.15 4.16
N LEU A 337 -6.30 8.95 3.61
CA LEU A 337 -5.38 8.40 2.60
C LEU A 337 -5.42 9.21 1.31
N SER A 338 -6.61 9.57 0.80
CA SER A 338 -6.75 10.46 -0.36
C SER A 338 -6.04 11.81 -0.13
N ARG A 339 -6.13 12.38 1.08
CA ARG A 339 -5.42 13.62 1.43
C ARG A 339 -3.90 13.45 1.35
N ARG A 340 -3.36 12.35 1.89
CA ARG A 340 -1.91 12.07 1.93
C ARG A 340 -1.32 11.86 0.54
N ILE A 341 -2.04 11.17 -0.35
CA ILE A 341 -1.61 10.95 -1.74
C ILE A 341 -1.88 12.15 -2.66
N GLY A 342 -2.42 13.25 -2.14
CA GLY A 342 -2.61 14.52 -2.87
C GLY A 342 -3.95 14.70 -3.58
N GLU A 343 -4.89 13.77 -3.41
CA GLU A 343 -6.26 13.77 -3.95
C GLU A 343 -7.21 14.59 -3.07
N HIS A 344 -6.89 15.88 -2.90
CA HIS A 344 -7.53 16.76 -1.92
C HIS A 344 -9.02 17.02 -2.18
N GLU A 345 -9.45 17.07 -3.45
CA GLU A 345 -10.87 17.29 -3.78
C GLU A 345 -11.73 16.10 -3.35
N GLU A 346 -11.24 14.89 -3.59
CA GLU A 346 -11.91 13.67 -3.17
C GLU A 346 -11.90 13.54 -1.63
N ALA A 347 -10.75 13.80 -1.00
CA ALA A 347 -10.60 13.79 0.45
C ALA A 347 -11.64 14.69 1.14
N ARG A 348 -11.90 15.89 0.60
CA ARG A 348 -12.91 16.82 1.12
C ARG A 348 -14.29 16.17 1.21
N GLY A 349 -14.71 15.45 0.16
CA GLY A 349 -16.01 14.77 0.11
C GLY A 349 -16.14 13.69 1.18
N TYR A 350 -15.10 12.86 1.34
CA TYR A 350 -15.12 11.79 2.35
C TYR A 350 -14.99 12.31 3.79
N PHE A 351 -14.23 13.39 4.05
CA PHE A 351 -14.23 14.01 5.38
C PHE A 351 -15.62 14.49 5.78
N GLY A 352 -16.33 15.20 4.87
CA GLY A 352 -17.71 15.63 5.11
C GLY A 352 -18.67 14.47 5.37
N THR A 353 -18.50 13.37 4.64
CA THR A 353 -19.30 12.15 4.82
C THR A 353 -19.02 11.48 6.16
N SER A 354 -17.74 11.34 6.56
CA SER A 354 -17.34 10.77 7.85
C SER A 354 -17.90 11.58 9.02
N ILE A 355 -17.78 12.91 8.96
CA ILE A 355 -18.33 13.82 9.98
C ILE A 355 -19.84 13.63 10.13
N LYS A 356 -20.57 13.54 9.01
CA LYS A 356 -22.01 13.32 9.01
C LYS A 356 -22.37 11.98 9.68
N LEU A 357 -21.76 10.88 9.24
CA LEU A 357 -22.01 9.55 9.79
C LEU A 357 -21.68 9.47 11.28
N ALA A 358 -20.57 10.08 11.70
CA ALA A 358 -20.17 10.12 13.11
C ALA A 358 -21.20 10.86 13.97
N ARG A 359 -21.67 12.04 13.53
CA ARG A 359 -22.70 12.82 14.26
C ARG A 359 -24.02 12.08 14.36
N GLU A 360 -24.47 11.43 13.29
CA GLU A 360 -25.69 10.62 13.27
C GLU A 360 -25.58 9.43 14.24
N TYR A 361 -24.46 8.71 14.20
CA TYR A 361 -24.22 7.58 15.10
C TYR A 361 -24.16 7.98 16.58
N ILE A 362 -23.46 9.09 16.89
CA ILE A 362 -23.40 9.65 18.25
C ILE A 362 -24.79 10.08 18.71
N ARG A 363 -25.59 10.70 17.84
CA ARG A 363 -26.97 11.12 18.15
C ARG A 363 -27.88 9.92 18.41
N ALA A 364 -27.75 8.85 17.65
CA ALA A 364 -28.52 7.62 17.83
C ALA A 364 -28.15 6.87 19.12
N ASN A 365 -26.91 7.02 19.60
CA ASN A 365 -26.37 6.28 20.75
C ASN A 365 -25.97 7.20 21.92
N LYS A 366 -26.68 8.32 22.14
CA LYS A 366 -26.32 9.35 23.15
C LYS A 366 -26.09 8.81 24.56
N GLY A 367 -26.78 7.74 24.94
CA GLY A 367 -26.69 7.11 26.27
C GLY A 367 -25.49 6.18 26.46
N ASP A 368 -24.76 5.83 25.40
CA ASP A 368 -23.66 4.86 25.45
C ASP A 368 -22.34 5.50 25.02
N ARG A 369 -21.60 6.02 26.01
CA ARG A 369 -20.31 6.66 25.78
C ARG A 369 -19.25 5.68 25.30
N SER A 370 -19.32 4.42 25.72
CA SER A 370 -18.38 3.37 25.29
C SER A 370 -18.55 3.11 23.80
N ARG A 371 -19.79 2.90 23.36
CA ARG A 371 -20.13 2.64 21.95
C ARG A 371 -19.81 3.81 21.03
N THR A 372 -19.93 5.05 21.52
CA THR A 372 -19.67 6.28 20.74
C THR A 372 -18.23 6.79 20.82
N ALA A 373 -17.36 6.21 21.64
CA ALA A 373 -16.00 6.71 21.86
C ALA A 373 -15.17 6.79 20.57
N LEU A 374 -15.20 5.74 19.74
CA LEU A 374 -14.49 5.71 18.47
C LEU A 374 -15.05 6.74 17.48
N ALA A 375 -16.38 6.80 17.33
CA ALA A 375 -17.04 7.80 16.47
C ALA A 375 -16.70 9.24 16.88
N ARG A 376 -16.59 9.54 18.18
CA ARG A 376 -16.19 10.87 18.68
C ARG A 376 -14.75 11.20 18.31
N ARG A 377 -13.83 10.26 18.52
CA ARG A 377 -12.42 10.43 18.13
C ARG A 377 -12.28 10.65 16.63
N ILE A 378 -12.99 9.88 15.81
CA ILE A 378 -12.97 10.03 14.35
C ILE A 378 -13.59 11.37 13.94
N LEU A 379 -14.66 11.83 14.60
CA LEU A 379 -15.25 13.14 14.33
C LEU A 379 -14.25 14.28 14.58
N GLU A 380 -13.50 14.24 15.67
CA GLU A 380 -12.44 15.21 15.97
C GLU A 380 -11.36 15.18 14.88
N LEU A 381 -10.81 14.00 14.58
CA LEU A 381 -9.79 13.82 13.54
C LEU A 381 -10.26 14.27 12.15
N ALA A 382 -11.49 13.89 11.75
CA ALA A 382 -12.06 14.25 10.46
C ALA A 382 -12.26 15.76 10.32
N THR A 383 -12.56 16.45 11.41
CA THR A 383 -12.70 17.91 11.42
C THR A 383 -11.34 18.57 11.25
N GLU A 384 -10.35 18.18 12.06
CA GLU A 384 -8.99 18.74 12.00
C GLU A 384 -8.31 18.49 10.64
N GLN A 385 -8.31 17.24 10.18
CA GLN A 385 -7.68 16.89 8.90
C GLN A 385 -8.46 17.46 7.69
N GLY A 386 -9.78 17.61 7.83
CA GLY A 386 -10.62 18.29 6.84
C GLY A 386 -10.25 19.76 6.67
N GLU A 387 -10.00 20.49 7.77
CA GLU A 387 -9.54 21.88 7.74
C GLU A 387 -8.15 22.02 7.11
N LEU A 388 -7.22 21.12 7.44
CA LEU A 388 -5.89 21.08 6.81
C LEU A 388 -5.99 20.83 5.31
N ASN A 389 -6.88 19.92 4.88
CA ASN A 389 -7.12 19.65 3.47
C ASN A 389 -7.67 20.88 2.72
N LEU A 390 -8.57 21.65 3.33
CA LEU A 390 -9.10 22.89 2.74
C LEU A 390 -7.99 23.93 2.52
N LYS A 391 -7.10 24.12 3.51
CA LYS A 391 -5.94 25.02 3.37
C LYS A 391 -5.05 24.61 2.20
N MET A 392 -4.82 23.32 1.99
CA MET A 392 -4.04 22.81 0.85
C MET A 392 -4.72 23.11 -0.51
N LEU A 393 -6.04 22.98 -0.59
CA LEU A 393 -6.81 23.33 -1.78
C LEU A 393 -6.75 24.84 -2.10
N GLU A 394 -6.80 25.69 -1.07
CA GLU A 394 -6.72 27.15 -1.21
C GLU A 394 -5.33 27.59 -1.71
N GLN A 395 -4.26 26.97 -1.20
CA GLN A 395 -2.89 27.24 -1.63
C GLN A 395 -2.65 26.86 -3.10
N ARG A 396 -3.22 25.75 -3.58
CA ARG A 396 -3.12 25.36 -5.00
C ARG A 396 -3.81 26.36 -5.95
N LYS A 397 -4.85 27.06 -5.51
CA LYS A 397 -5.54 28.09 -6.32
C LYS A 397 -4.75 29.38 -6.48
N HIS A 398 -3.71 29.59 -5.67
CA HIS A 398 -2.93 30.83 -5.62
C HIS A 398 -1.54 30.70 -6.27
N VAL A 399 -1.24 29.59 -6.96
CA VAL A 399 -0.05 29.48 -7.80
C VAL A 399 -0.36 30.15 -9.15
N PRO A 400 0.25 31.31 -9.48
CA PRO A 400 0.07 31.91 -10.80
C PRO A 400 0.66 30.98 -11.86
N ALA A 401 -0.06 30.84 -12.97
CA ALA A 401 0.30 30.03 -14.13
C ALA A 401 1.61 30.48 -14.79
#